data_AF-A0A2K2UA56-F1
#
_entry.id   AF-A0A2K2UA56-F1
#
_cell.length_a   1.000
_cell.length_b   1.000
_cell.length_c   1.000
_cell.angle_alpha   90.00
_cell.angle_beta   90.00
_cell.angle_gamma   90.00
#
_symmetry.space_group_name_H-M   'P 1'
#
loop_
_entity.id
_entity.type
_entity.pdbx_description
1 polymer ?
#
loop_
_entity_poly.entity_id
_entity_poly.type
_entity_poly.pdbx_seq_one_letter_code
_entity_poly.pdbx_strand_id
1 'polypeptide(L)'
;MKDERNPFITLEEARARGLRYSEPEPVACTYCGRATVPLGIEYGGEVRWITHEPCGCPEELEAKRKEEEREAKEAESKLQSKFLKAGVARRFLGARVDLEASARYLSSFGGNGGAGLYIEGCVGSGKTYAASAIAKAFVLSGYSVAMGTTLSMLEEIKRSYDDDRAPGISRYVGSDVLIMDDIGKETTSSWALTNLFQIVNSRYEDMLPTIYTSQYDVDTLLSRMARYGDRETAEAIVSRIVQTSTHVRLPNRDRRRESSFFGEDGTKGTQGNLRRR
;
A
#
# COMPACT_ATOMS: atom_id res chain seq x y z
N MET A 1 -34.01 -23.06 -18.39
CA MET A 1 -32.92 -22.45 -19.19
C MET A 1 -31.64 -23.09 -18.67
N LYS A 2 -31.05 -24.04 -19.42
CA LYS A 2 -29.80 -24.70 -19.03
C LYS A 2 -28.66 -23.71 -19.23
N ASP A 3 -27.85 -23.52 -18.20
CA ASP A 3 -26.61 -22.75 -18.29
C ASP A 3 -25.63 -23.57 -19.15
N GLU A 4 -25.45 -23.19 -20.43
CA GLU A 4 -24.56 -23.84 -21.41
C GLU A 4 -23.06 -23.80 -21.01
N ARG A 5 -22.74 -23.35 -19.79
CA ARG A 5 -21.39 -23.24 -19.24
C ARG A 5 -21.08 -24.19 -18.09
N ASN A 6 -21.99 -25.08 -17.70
CA ASN A 6 -21.66 -26.10 -16.68
C ASN A 6 -21.09 -27.37 -17.36
N PRO A 7 -19.77 -27.66 -17.22
CA PRO A 7 -19.16 -28.85 -17.83
C PRO A 7 -19.48 -30.15 -17.09
N PHE A 8 -20.17 -30.07 -15.94
CA PHE A 8 -20.50 -31.21 -15.11
C PHE A 8 -21.88 -31.80 -15.46
N ILE A 9 -21.99 -33.12 -15.34
CA ILE A 9 -23.17 -33.93 -15.60
C ILE A 9 -23.51 -34.71 -14.33
N THR A 10 -24.78 -34.71 -13.93
CA THR A 10 -25.27 -35.51 -12.80
C THR A 10 -25.59 -36.95 -13.21
N LEU A 11 -25.77 -37.86 -12.24
CA LEU A 11 -26.22 -39.23 -12.52
C LEU A 11 -27.56 -39.29 -13.26
N GLU A 12 -28.50 -38.41 -12.92
CA GLU A 12 -29.79 -38.32 -13.60
C GLU A 12 -29.64 -37.88 -15.06
N GLU A 13 -28.77 -36.90 -15.31
CA GLU A 13 -28.50 -36.43 -16.68
C GLU A 13 -27.75 -37.46 -17.52
N ALA A 14 -26.77 -38.18 -16.94
CA ALA A 14 -26.07 -39.26 -17.61
C ALA A 14 -27.03 -40.38 -18.04
N ARG A 15 -27.97 -40.76 -17.15
CA ARG A 15 -29.05 -41.73 -17.43
C ARG A 15 -29.98 -41.24 -18.52
N ALA A 16 -30.45 -39.99 -18.43
CA ALA A 16 -31.34 -39.39 -19.43
C ALA A 16 -30.70 -39.30 -20.82
N ARG A 17 -29.38 -39.11 -20.89
CA ARG A 17 -28.61 -39.04 -22.13
C ARG A 17 -28.10 -40.39 -22.64
N GLY A 18 -28.32 -41.48 -21.89
CA GLY A 18 -27.85 -42.82 -22.27
C GLY A 18 -26.32 -42.93 -22.34
N LEU A 19 -25.59 -42.13 -21.55
CA LEU A 19 -24.13 -42.19 -21.51
C LEU A 19 -23.66 -43.43 -20.75
N ARG A 20 -22.50 -43.97 -21.13
CA ARG A 20 -21.85 -45.03 -20.36
C ARG A 20 -21.26 -44.43 -19.07
N TYR A 21 -21.34 -45.13 -17.95
CA TYR A 21 -20.72 -44.70 -16.69
C TYR A 21 -20.55 -45.89 -15.75
N SER A 22 -19.62 -45.81 -14.80
CA SER A 22 -19.56 -46.70 -13.64
C SER A 22 -20.48 -46.18 -12.53
N GLU A 23 -21.14 -47.04 -11.75
CA GLU A 23 -21.99 -46.54 -10.65
C GLU A 23 -21.11 -45.76 -9.63
N PRO A 24 -21.44 -44.50 -9.33
CA PRO A 24 -20.65 -43.69 -8.39
C PRO A 24 -20.80 -44.23 -6.96
N GLU A 25 -19.71 -44.22 -6.20
CA GLU A 25 -19.77 -44.55 -4.78
C GLU A 25 -20.60 -43.49 -4.02
N PRO A 26 -21.53 -43.91 -3.15
CA PRO A 26 -22.36 -42.98 -2.41
C PRO A 26 -21.50 -42.22 -1.39
N VAL A 27 -21.35 -40.91 -1.60
CA VAL A 27 -20.72 -40.02 -0.64
C VAL A 27 -21.80 -39.34 0.19
N ALA A 28 -21.64 -39.40 1.51
CA ALA A 28 -22.49 -38.66 2.44
C ALA A 28 -21.82 -37.32 2.80
N CYS A 29 -22.63 -36.28 2.97
CA CYS A 29 -22.19 -35.01 3.52
C CYS A 29 -21.54 -35.23 4.89
N THR A 30 -20.32 -34.73 5.06
CA THR A 30 -19.57 -34.86 6.32
C THR A 30 -20.21 -34.14 7.50
N TYR A 31 -21.18 -33.26 7.25
CA TYR A 31 -21.85 -32.48 8.29
C TYR A 31 -23.24 -33.04 8.66
N CYS A 32 -24.14 -33.23 7.68
CA CYS A 32 -25.51 -33.66 7.94
C CYS A 32 -25.80 -35.12 7.52
N GLY A 33 -24.85 -35.82 6.90
CA GLY A 33 -24.98 -37.23 6.50
C GLY A 33 -25.88 -37.51 5.29
N ARG A 34 -26.46 -36.48 4.65
CA ARG A 34 -27.25 -36.65 3.41
C ARG A 34 -26.37 -37.11 2.25
N ALA A 35 -26.88 -37.99 1.40
CA ALA A 35 -26.21 -38.39 0.17
C ALA A 35 -26.01 -37.17 -0.75
N THR A 36 -24.80 -36.97 -1.24
CA THR A 36 -24.46 -35.89 -2.17
C THR A 36 -24.67 -36.33 -3.60
N VAL A 37 -24.96 -35.38 -4.50
CA VAL A 37 -25.17 -35.67 -5.91
C VAL A 37 -23.81 -35.80 -6.59
N PRO A 38 -23.47 -36.93 -7.23
CA PRO A 38 -22.20 -37.08 -7.94
C PRO A 38 -22.19 -36.22 -9.20
N LEU A 39 -21.06 -35.56 -9.43
CA LEU A 39 -20.77 -34.74 -10.60
C LEU A 39 -19.65 -35.36 -11.41
N GLY A 40 -19.92 -35.61 -12.68
CA GLY A 40 -18.98 -36.19 -13.63
C GLY A 40 -18.76 -35.32 -14.84
N ILE A 41 -17.72 -35.65 -15.62
CA ILE A 41 -17.44 -35.07 -16.93
C ILE A 41 -17.63 -36.14 -17.99
N GLU A 42 -18.24 -35.77 -19.12
CA GLU A 42 -18.36 -36.66 -20.27
C GLU A 42 -17.12 -36.58 -21.15
N TYR A 43 -16.61 -37.75 -21.54
CA TYR A 43 -15.53 -37.89 -22.49
C TYR A 43 -15.73 -39.17 -23.32
N GLY A 44 -15.82 -39.04 -24.64
CA GLY A 44 -15.97 -40.20 -25.54
C GLY A 44 -17.26 -41.01 -25.34
N GLY A 45 -18.35 -40.34 -24.93
CA GLY A 45 -19.64 -40.98 -24.64
C GLY A 45 -19.66 -41.76 -23.32
N GLU A 46 -18.69 -41.52 -22.43
CA GLU A 46 -18.61 -42.10 -21.10
C GLU A 46 -18.46 -40.99 -20.05
N VAL A 47 -19.12 -41.11 -18.90
CA VAL A 47 -19.02 -40.17 -17.78
C VAL A 47 -18.01 -40.68 -16.77
N ARG A 48 -17.07 -39.81 -16.39
CA ARG A 48 -16.15 -40.01 -15.28
C ARG A 48 -16.56 -39.13 -14.11
N TRP A 49 -16.94 -39.73 -12.98
CA TRP A 49 -17.25 -39.02 -11.74
C TRP A 49 -15.98 -38.42 -11.14
N ILE A 50 -15.99 -37.12 -10.85
CA ILE A 50 -14.80 -36.41 -10.38
C ILE A 50 -15.04 -35.62 -9.09
N THR A 51 -16.28 -35.27 -8.78
CA THR A 51 -16.64 -34.56 -7.55
C THR A 51 -18.11 -34.79 -7.21
N HIS A 52 -18.62 -34.09 -6.21
CA HIS A 52 -20.03 -34.09 -5.82
C HIS A 52 -20.53 -32.65 -5.66
N GLU A 53 -21.83 -32.44 -5.79
CA GLU A 53 -22.45 -31.16 -5.47
C GLU A 53 -22.27 -30.85 -3.97
N PRO A 54 -22.04 -29.58 -3.62
CA PRO A 54 -22.23 -29.10 -2.26
C PRO A 54 -23.59 -29.53 -1.71
N CYS A 55 -23.65 -30.05 -0.49
CA CYS A 55 -24.91 -30.45 0.14
C CYS A 55 -25.80 -29.23 0.45
N GLY A 56 -25.21 -28.07 0.73
CA GLY A 56 -25.93 -26.83 1.06
C GLY A 56 -26.63 -26.86 2.42
N CYS A 57 -26.29 -27.79 3.30
CA CYS A 57 -26.85 -27.83 4.65
C CYS A 57 -26.30 -26.67 5.52
N PRO A 58 -27.03 -26.25 6.57
CA PRO A 58 -26.61 -25.12 7.42
C PRO A 58 -25.18 -25.24 7.94
N GLU A 59 -24.77 -26.44 8.33
CA GLU A 59 -23.45 -26.73 8.87
C GLU A 59 -22.33 -26.61 7.82
N GLU A 60 -22.57 -27.06 6.59
CA GLU A 60 -21.61 -26.89 5.48
C GLU A 60 -21.47 -25.42 5.11
N LEU A 61 -22.58 -24.68 5.04
CA LEU A 61 -22.58 -23.25 4.75
C LEU A 61 -21.87 -22.45 5.85
N GLU A 62 -22.08 -22.81 7.12
CA GLU A 62 -21.37 -22.19 8.24
C GLU A 62 -19.87 -22.50 8.21
N ALA A 63 -19.49 -23.74 7.89
CA ALA A 63 -18.09 -24.12 7.73
C ALA A 63 -17.41 -23.34 6.59
N LYS A 64 -18.07 -23.19 5.44
CA LYS A 64 -17.58 -22.37 4.32
C LYS A 64 -17.41 -20.92 4.72
N ARG A 65 -18.40 -20.31 5.38
CA ARG A 65 -18.30 -18.93 5.88
C ARG A 65 -17.14 -18.74 6.85
N LYS A 66 -16.94 -19.67 7.80
CA LYS A 66 -15.81 -19.61 8.75
C LYS A 66 -14.47 -19.70 8.04
N GLU A 67 -14.37 -20.54 7.01
CA GLU A 67 -13.16 -20.67 6.21
C GLU A 67 -12.89 -19.40 5.39
N GLU A 68 -13.90 -18.86 4.72
CA GLU A 68 -13.81 -17.57 4.01
C GLU A 68 -13.40 -16.43 4.94
N GLU A 69 -13.97 -16.36 6.15
CA GLU A 69 -13.59 -15.38 7.18
C GLU A 69 -12.13 -15.57 7.62
N ARG A 70 -11.66 -16.82 7.78
CA ARG A 70 -10.28 -17.15 8.13
C ARG A 70 -9.31 -16.72 7.03
N GLU A 71 -9.61 -17.06 5.77
CA GLU A 71 -8.82 -16.69 4.60
C GLU A 71 -8.78 -15.17 4.42
N ALA A 72 -9.90 -14.47 4.58
CA ALA A 72 -9.97 -13.02 4.52
C ALA A 72 -9.10 -12.36 5.59
N LYS A 73 -9.16 -12.87 6.84
CA LYS A 73 -8.33 -12.39 7.95
C LYS A 73 -6.84 -12.64 7.70
N GLU A 74 -6.49 -13.80 7.14
CA GLU A 74 -5.11 -14.13 6.79
C GLU A 74 -4.59 -13.22 5.66
N ALA A 75 -5.41 -12.99 4.63
CA ALA A 75 -5.09 -12.07 3.53
C ALA A 75 -4.90 -10.64 4.02
N GLU A 76 -5.78 -10.15 4.91
CA GLU A 76 -5.65 -8.83 5.52
C GLU A 76 -4.36 -8.70 6.33
N SER A 77 -4.04 -9.69 7.17
CA SER A 77 -2.81 -9.72 7.96
C SER A 77 -1.56 -9.71 7.07
N LYS A 78 -1.54 -10.50 6.00
CA LYS A 78 -0.46 -10.51 5.01
C LYS A 78 -0.31 -9.14 4.35
N LEU A 79 -1.41 -8.50 3.98
CA LEU A 79 -1.40 -7.18 3.36
C LEU A 79 -0.89 -6.10 4.32
N GLN A 80 -1.37 -6.08 5.58
CA GLN A 80 -0.87 -5.18 6.61
C GLN A 80 0.63 -5.38 6.85
N SER A 81 1.10 -6.63 6.87
CA SER A 81 2.53 -6.95 6.97
C SER A 81 3.34 -6.34 5.82
N LYS A 82 2.84 -6.38 4.57
CA LYS A 82 3.49 -5.72 3.43
C LYS A 82 3.58 -4.21 3.61
N PHE A 83 2.52 -3.55 4.07
CA PHE A 83 2.55 -2.10 4.33
C PHE A 83 3.55 -1.73 5.43
N LEU A 84 3.60 -2.49 6.52
CA LEU A 84 4.57 -2.27 7.61
C LEU A 84 6.01 -2.48 7.13
N LYS A 85 6.26 -3.52 6.33
CA LYS A 85 7.57 -3.78 5.72
C LYS A 85 7.98 -2.70 4.73
N ALA A 86 7.03 -2.04 4.08
CA ALA A 86 7.29 -0.88 3.23
C ALA A 86 7.60 0.39 4.05
N GLY A 87 7.41 0.38 5.37
CA GLY A 87 7.66 1.53 6.25
C GLY A 87 6.43 2.38 6.56
N VAL A 88 5.23 1.96 6.16
CA VAL A 88 3.98 2.63 6.54
C VAL A 88 3.71 2.37 8.02
N ALA A 89 3.72 3.41 8.86
CA ALA A 89 3.47 3.26 10.29
C ALA A 89 2.05 2.72 10.58
N ARG A 90 1.88 1.95 11.66
CA ARG A 90 0.59 1.32 12.06
C ARG A 90 -0.59 2.30 12.04
N ARG A 91 -0.39 3.53 12.53
CA ARG A 91 -1.41 4.59 12.57
C ARG A 91 -1.89 5.06 11.19
N PHE A 92 -1.15 4.76 10.12
CA PHE A 92 -1.46 5.14 8.75
C PHE A 92 -1.88 3.95 7.88
N LEU A 93 -2.11 2.76 8.46
CA LEU A 93 -2.68 1.63 7.72
C LEU A 93 -4.07 1.95 7.16
N GLY A 94 -4.81 2.87 7.78
CA GLY A 94 -6.08 3.40 7.27
C GLY A 94 -5.96 4.53 6.23
N ALA A 95 -4.74 4.93 5.82
CA ALA A 95 -4.57 6.05 4.90
C ALA A 95 -5.16 5.76 3.51
N ARG A 96 -5.86 6.75 2.94
CA ARG A 96 -6.50 6.69 1.63
C ARG A 96 -6.04 7.86 0.78
N VAL A 97 -6.00 7.67 -0.53
CA VAL A 97 -5.67 8.72 -1.48
C VAL A 97 -6.84 9.70 -1.51
N ASP A 98 -6.66 10.88 -0.90
CA ASP A 98 -7.68 11.92 -0.76
C ASP A 98 -7.27 13.24 -1.43
N LEU A 99 -6.03 13.34 -1.92
CA LEU A 99 -5.52 14.50 -2.64
C LEU A 99 -5.58 14.26 -4.15
N GLU A 100 -6.15 15.23 -4.88
CA GLU A 100 -6.21 15.21 -6.34
C GLU A 100 -4.82 15.07 -6.96
N ALA A 101 -3.82 15.77 -6.42
CA ALA A 101 -2.43 15.67 -6.89
C ALA A 101 -1.87 14.25 -6.73
N SER A 102 -2.16 13.57 -5.62
CA SER A 102 -1.77 12.18 -5.40
C SER A 102 -2.46 11.22 -6.36
N ALA A 103 -3.76 11.41 -6.60
CA ALA A 103 -4.51 10.59 -7.55
C ALA A 103 -4.02 10.77 -9.00
N ARG A 104 -3.76 12.03 -9.40
CA ARG A 104 -3.17 12.38 -10.70
C ARG A 104 -1.81 11.71 -10.88
N TYR A 105 -0.94 11.85 -9.88
CA TYR A 105 0.39 11.26 -9.89
C TYR A 105 0.35 9.73 -10.05
N LEU A 106 -0.47 9.04 -9.27
CA LEU A 106 -0.65 7.58 -9.37
C LEU A 106 -1.16 7.17 -10.76
N SER A 107 -2.09 7.95 -11.33
CA SER A 107 -2.66 7.66 -12.65
C SER A 107 -1.68 7.85 -13.80
N SER A 108 -0.72 8.78 -13.67
CA SER A 108 0.28 9.06 -14.70
C SER A 108 1.62 8.33 -14.49
N PHE A 109 1.76 7.53 -13.43
CA PHE A 109 3.03 6.96 -12.98
C PHE A 109 3.78 6.20 -14.07
N GLY A 110 3.10 5.32 -14.82
CA GLY A 110 3.74 4.50 -15.85
C GLY A 110 4.31 5.26 -17.05
N GLY A 111 4.02 6.56 -17.20
CA GLY A 111 4.47 7.40 -18.32
C GLY A 111 5.11 8.72 -17.91
N ASN A 112 5.35 8.95 -16.62
CA ASN A 112 5.87 10.23 -16.11
C ASN A 112 7.40 10.36 -16.17
N GLY A 113 8.10 9.39 -16.77
CA GLY A 113 9.56 9.40 -16.92
C GLY A 113 10.32 9.28 -15.59
N GLY A 114 9.72 8.65 -14.57
CA GLY A 114 10.38 8.48 -13.27
C GLY A 114 10.20 9.66 -12.32
N ALA A 115 9.38 10.65 -12.69
CA ALA A 115 9.12 11.80 -11.84
C ALA A 115 8.48 11.37 -10.51
N GLY A 116 8.86 12.06 -9.44
CA GLY A 116 8.34 11.92 -8.09
C GLY A 116 7.48 13.12 -7.67
N LEU A 117 7.33 13.30 -6.36
CA LEU A 117 6.56 14.39 -5.76
C LEU A 117 7.35 15.07 -4.64
N TYR A 118 7.24 16.39 -4.54
CA TYR A 118 7.65 17.12 -3.34
C TYR A 118 6.39 17.66 -2.67
N ILE A 119 6.04 17.10 -1.51
CA ILE A 119 4.83 17.45 -0.76
C ILE A 119 5.19 18.40 0.37
N GLU A 120 4.89 19.68 0.17
CA GLU A 120 5.12 20.76 1.13
C GLU A 120 3.87 21.02 1.99
N GLY A 121 4.03 21.39 3.26
CA GLY A 121 2.96 22.00 4.04
C GLY A 121 3.27 22.10 5.54
N CYS A 122 2.43 22.80 6.29
CA CYS A 122 2.63 23.03 7.72
C CYS A 122 2.57 21.76 8.58
N VAL A 123 2.94 21.87 9.86
CA VAL A 123 2.70 20.79 10.84
C VAL A 123 1.22 20.43 10.84
N GLY A 124 0.91 19.13 10.83
CA GLY A 124 -0.49 18.67 10.88
C GLY A 124 -1.26 18.71 9.55
N SER A 125 -0.66 19.17 8.44
CA SER A 125 -1.33 19.27 7.14
C SER A 125 -1.68 17.96 6.45
N GLY A 126 -1.22 16.82 6.99
CA GLY A 126 -1.49 15.49 6.42
C GLY A 126 -0.43 14.96 5.46
N LYS A 127 0.76 15.57 5.36
CA LYS A 127 1.87 15.10 4.52
C LYS A 127 2.18 13.60 4.64
N THR A 128 2.51 13.13 5.84
CA THR A 128 2.80 11.72 6.08
C THR A 128 1.59 10.83 5.78
N TYR A 129 0.36 11.31 5.98
CA TYR A 129 -0.86 10.57 5.64
C TYR A 129 -0.98 10.40 4.12
N ALA A 130 -0.79 11.47 3.35
CA ALA A 130 -0.79 11.44 1.89
C ALA A 130 0.33 10.54 1.35
N ALA A 131 1.54 10.68 1.89
CA ALA A 131 2.68 9.85 1.51
C ALA A 131 2.44 8.36 1.84
N SER A 132 1.84 8.06 2.99
CA SER A 132 1.45 6.69 3.37
C SER A 132 0.36 6.13 2.45
N ALA A 133 -0.61 6.95 2.04
CA ALA A 133 -1.63 6.54 1.08
C ALA A 133 -1.04 6.18 -0.29
N ILE A 134 -0.08 6.99 -0.77
CA ILE A 134 0.66 6.71 -2.00
C ILE A 134 1.49 5.43 -1.88
N ALA A 135 2.25 5.25 -0.79
CA ALA A 135 3.00 4.01 -0.53
C ALA A 135 2.10 2.78 -0.60
N LYS A 136 0.94 2.83 0.08
CA LYS A 136 -0.03 1.74 0.07
C LYS A 136 -0.53 1.44 -1.34
N ALA A 137 -0.83 2.47 -2.15
CA ALA A 137 -1.28 2.29 -3.52
C ALA A 137 -0.22 1.58 -4.39
N PHE A 138 1.05 1.93 -4.23
CA PHE A 138 2.14 1.25 -4.93
C PHE A 138 2.35 -0.19 -4.47
N VAL A 139 2.31 -0.45 -3.15
CA VAL A 139 2.39 -1.82 -2.61
C VAL A 139 1.25 -2.70 -3.14
N LEU A 140 0.03 -2.15 -3.21
CA LEU A 140 -1.13 -2.84 -3.78
C LEU A 140 -0.98 -3.10 -5.28
N SER A 141 -0.24 -2.25 -5.98
CA SER A 141 0.06 -2.39 -7.41
C SER A 141 1.27 -3.29 -7.69
N GLY A 142 1.87 -3.89 -6.65
CA GLY A 142 2.96 -4.86 -6.79
C GLY A 142 4.37 -4.27 -6.80
N TYR A 143 4.53 -2.95 -6.64
CA TYR A 143 5.85 -2.30 -6.57
C TYR A 143 6.51 -2.52 -5.22
N SER A 144 7.84 -2.63 -5.22
CA SER A 144 8.66 -2.54 -4.01
C SER A 144 8.72 -1.08 -3.55
N VAL A 145 8.38 -0.85 -2.28
CA VAL A 145 8.31 0.49 -1.69
C VAL A 145 9.15 0.54 -0.43
N ALA A 146 9.97 1.58 -0.31
CA ALA A 146 10.63 1.95 0.94
C ALA A 146 10.12 3.32 1.40
N MET A 147 9.66 3.41 2.64
CA MET A 147 9.18 4.64 3.27
C MET A 147 9.82 4.77 4.66
N GLY A 148 10.15 5.99 5.04
CA GLY A 148 10.66 6.29 6.37
C GLY A 148 10.83 7.78 6.57
N THR A 149 11.02 8.21 7.81
CA THR A 149 11.49 9.57 8.04
C THR A 149 12.97 9.63 7.72
N THR A 150 13.44 10.77 7.20
CA THR A 150 14.87 10.98 6.88
C THR A 150 15.78 10.61 8.06
N LEU A 151 15.38 10.95 9.30
CA LEU A 151 16.08 10.56 10.52
C LEU A 151 16.12 9.03 10.73
N SER A 152 14.98 8.34 10.60
CA SER A 152 14.93 6.89 10.78
C SER A 152 15.76 6.13 9.74
N MET A 153 15.79 6.62 8.49
CA MET A 153 16.59 6.05 7.42
C MET A 153 18.08 6.15 7.74
N LEU A 154 18.52 7.34 8.16
CA LEU A 154 19.89 7.56 8.59
C LEU A 154 20.26 6.67 9.78
N GLU A 155 19.41 6.55 10.80
CA GLU A 155 19.67 5.65 11.92
C GLU A 155 19.82 4.17 11.48
N GLU A 156 19.00 3.71 10.54
CA GLU A 156 19.09 2.34 9.99
C GLU A 156 20.41 2.14 9.23
N ILE A 157 20.78 3.09 8.37
CA ILE A 157 22.07 3.07 7.65
C ILE A 157 23.23 3.06 8.64
N LYS A 158 23.17 3.86 9.69
CA LYS A 158 24.22 3.90 10.72
C LYS A 158 24.36 2.53 11.40
N ARG A 159 23.25 1.89 11.77
CA ARG A 159 23.25 0.54 12.36
C ARG A 159 23.81 -0.51 11.41
N SER A 160 23.61 -0.35 10.09
CA SER A 160 24.16 -1.30 9.10
C SER A 160 25.68 -1.31 8.97
N TYR A 161 26.37 -0.29 9.47
CA TYR A 161 27.84 -0.33 9.55
C TYR A 161 28.36 -1.21 10.69
N ASP A 162 27.55 -1.44 11.72
CA ASP A 162 27.88 -2.29 12.87
C ASP A 162 27.32 -3.71 12.74
N ASP A 163 26.37 -3.93 11.81
CA ASP A 163 25.72 -5.22 11.54
C ASP A 163 25.49 -5.40 10.03
N ASP A 164 26.29 -6.25 9.39
CA ASP A 164 26.20 -6.58 7.96
C ASP A 164 24.82 -7.16 7.54
N ARG A 165 23.98 -7.60 8.50
CA ARG A 165 22.64 -8.11 8.23
C ARG A 165 21.57 -7.03 8.20
N ALA A 166 21.85 -5.84 8.73
CA ALA A 166 20.88 -4.75 8.72
C ALA A 166 20.78 -4.13 7.31
N PRO A 167 19.57 -3.76 6.84
CA PRO A 167 19.42 -3.16 5.53
C PRO A 167 20.13 -1.80 5.51
N GLY A 168 21.23 -1.72 4.78
CA GLY A 168 21.94 -0.47 4.58
C GLY A 168 21.28 0.42 3.53
N ILE A 169 22.10 1.31 2.95
CA ILE A 169 21.67 2.26 1.93
C ILE A 169 21.01 1.61 0.70
N SER A 170 21.36 0.35 0.39
CA SER A 170 20.84 -0.43 -0.74
C SER A 170 19.32 -0.58 -0.72
N ARG A 171 18.71 -0.64 0.47
CA ARG A 171 17.24 -0.70 0.63
C ARG A 171 16.54 0.52 0.04
N TYR A 172 17.16 1.69 0.20
CA TYR A 172 16.59 2.98 -0.22
C TYR A 172 16.92 3.29 -1.68
N VAL A 173 18.09 2.86 -2.14
CA VAL A 173 18.51 3.02 -3.53
C VAL A 173 17.74 2.07 -4.45
N GLY A 174 17.59 0.79 -4.07
CA GLY A 174 17.10 -0.26 -4.97
C GLY A 174 15.57 -0.48 -5.01
N SER A 175 14.77 0.24 -4.21
CA SER A 175 13.30 0.10 -4.27
C SER A 175 12.72 0.82 -5.48
N ASP A 176 11.66 0.28 -6.08
CA ASP A 176 10.96 0.90 -7.22
C ASP A 176 10.47 2.32 -6.86
N VAL A 177 9.94 2.49 -5.65
CA VAL A 177 9.48 3.79 -5.14
C VAL A 177 10.05 4.05 -3.75
N LEU A 178 10.74 5.18 -3.58
CA LEU A 178 11.21 5.66 -2.29
C LEU A 178 10.35 6.81 -1.79
N ILE A 179 10.00 6.80 -0.51
CA ILE A 179 9.33 7.91 0.18
C ILE A 179 10.18 8.38 1.36
N MET A 180 10.73 9.58 1.22
CA MET A 180 11.48 10.28 2.27
C MET A 180 10.56 11.26 3.00
N ASP A 181 10.04 10.84 4.15
CA ASP A 181 9.14 11.65 4.96
C ASP A 181 9.93 12.64 5.84
N ASP A 182 9.37 13.85 6.00
CA ASP A 182 9.88 14.91 6.87
C ASP A 182 11.35 15.31 6.60
N ILE A 183 11.74 15.48 5.33
CA ILE A 183 13.09 15.95 4.95
C ILE A 183 13.35 17.38 5.45
N GLY A 184 14.55 17.63 5.98
CA GLY A 184 15.01 18.92 6.51
C GLY A 184 14.82 19.09 8.02
N LYS A 185 14.34 18.05 8.72
CA LYS A 185 14.21 18.04 10.19
C LYS A 185 15.40 17.42 10.91
N GLU A 186 16.19 16.62 10.20
CA GLU A 186 17.40 16.00 10.68
C GLU A 186 18.45 17.04 11.09
N THR A 187 19.32 16.67 12.03
CA THR A 187 20.52 17.45 12.31
C THR A 187 21.44 17.33 11.09
N THR A 188 21.73 18.46 10.45
CA THR A 188 22.45 18.49 9.15
C THR A 188 23.95 18.30 9.35
N SER A 189 24.36 17.15 9.85
CA SER A 189 25.77 16.74 9.92
C SER A 189 26.30 16.41 8.52
N SER A 190 27.62 16.54 8.31
CA SER A 190 28.25 16.15 7.04
C SER A 190 27.95 14.70 6.68
N TRP A 191 27.98 13.79 7.66
CA TRP A 191 27.64 12.39 7.44
C TRP A 191 26.18 12.21 6.96
N ALA A 192 25.23 12.92 7.57
CA ALA A 192 23.83 12.85 7.13
C ALA A 192 23.68 13.34 5.68
N LEU A 193 24.27 14.50 5.34
CA LEU A 193 24.22 15.02 3.98
C LEU A 193 24.86 14.08 2.96
N THR A 194 26.01 13.47 3.28
CA THR A 194 26.66 12.51 2.38
C THR A 194 25.76 11.31 2.08
N ASN A 195 25.11 10.73 3.09
CA ASN A 195 24.21 9.59 2.88
C ASN A 195 22.95 10.00 2.10
N LEU A 196 22.37 11.17 2.40
CA LEU A 196 21.22 11.68 1.64
C LEU A 196 21.59 11.96 0.19
N PHE A 197 22.76 12.55 -0.05
CA PHE A 197 23.29 12.76 -1.39
C PHE A 197 23.46 11.45 -2.14
N GLN A 198 24.05 10.42 -1.52
CA GLN A 198 24.20 9.11 -2.15
C GLN A 198 22.86 8.50 -2.57
N ILE A 199 21.85 8.55 -1.69
CA ILE A 199 20.50 8.05 -2.01
C ILE A 199 19.89 8.84 -3.17
N VAL A 200 19.86 10.17 -3.05
CA VAL A 200 19.22 11.03 -4.05
C VAL A 200 19.95 10.96 -5.40
N ASN A 201 21.28 10.93 -5.39
CA ASN A 201 22.08 10.84 -6.61
C ASN A 201 21.89 9.51 -7.33
N SER A 202 21.99 8.38 -6.62
CA SER A 202 21.84 7.07 -7.25
C SER A 202 20.45 6.89 -7.85
N ARG A 203 19.40 7.35 -7.14
CA ARG A 203 18.04 7.30 -7.68
C ARG A 203 17.83 8.28 -8.84
N TYR A 204 18.52 9.42 -8.84
CA TYR A 204 18.48 10.37 -9.94
C TYR A 204 19.12 9.79 -11.21
N GLU A 205 20.27 9.13 -11.09
CA GLU A 205 20.98 8.51 -12.23
C GLU A 205 20.11 7.48 -12.96
N ASP A 206 19.36 6.68 -12.19
CA ASP A 206 18.44 5.67 -12.72
C ASP A 206 17.02 6.19 -12.96
N MET A 207 16.76 7.48 -12.73
CA MET A 207 15.44 8.11 -12.80
C MET A 207 14.37 7.34 -12.00
N LEU A 208 14.71 6.86 -10.82
CA LEU A 208 13.80 6.13 -9.94
C LEU A 208 12.88 7.08 -9.16
N PRO A 209 11.55 6.88 -9.18
CA PRO A 209 10.58 7.73 -8.52
C PRO A 209 10.86 7.91 -7.03
N THR A 210 10.95 9.17 -6.58
CA THR A 210 11.17 9.51 -5.17
C THR A 210 10.18 10.57 -4.71
N ILE A 211 9.46 10.27 -3.63
CA ILE A 211 8.49 11.18 -3.02
C ILE A 211 9.09 11.75 -1.75
N TYR A 212 9.10 13.07 -1.64
CA TYR A 212 9.59 13.80 -0.50
C TYR A 212 8.42 14.45 0.22
N THR A 213 8.46 14.48 1.55
CA THR A 213 7.59 15.38 2.31
C THR A 213 8.43 16.34 3.15
N SER A 214 8.04 17.62 3.17
CA SER A 214 8.75 18.62 3.98
C SER A 214 7.81 19.64 4.59
N GLN A 215 8.24 20.24 5.70
CA GLN A 215 7.59 21.42 6.27
C GLN A 215 8.07 22.72 5.64
N TYR A 216 9.07 22.64 4.78
CA TYR A 216 9.78 23.77 4.22
C TYR A 216 9.56 23.79 2.71
N ASP A 217 9.43 24.98 2.14
CA ASP A 217 9.68 25.15 0.72
C ASP A 217 11.13 24.77 0.38
N VAL A 218 11.41 24.65 -0.92
CA VAL A 218 12.68 24.19 -1.45
C VAL A 218 13.85 25.10 -1.03
N ASP A 219 13.65 26.42 -1.04
CA ASP A 219 14.68 27.41 -0.69
C ASP A 219 15.02 27.36 0.81
N THR A 220 13.99 27.20 1.64
CA THR A 220 14.13 27.03 3.09
C THR A 220 14.77 25.68 3.41
N LEU A 221 14.43 24.62 2.68
CA LEU A 221 15.07 23.31 2.82
C LEU A 221 16.59 23.42 2.55
N LEU A 222 16.97 24.04 1.43
CA LEU A 222 18.37 24.29 1.09
C LEU A 222 19.09 25.05 2.20
N SER A 223 18.50 26.17 2.63
CA SER A 223 19.06 27.02 3.68
C SER A 223 19.26 26.25 4.99
N ARG A 224 18.39 25.30 5.31
CA ARG A 224 18.54 24.44 6.48
C ARG A 224 19.63 23.40 6.29
N MET A 225 19.66 22.71 5.17
CA MET A 225 20.66 21.68 4.85
C MET A 225 22.08 22.26 4.85
N ALA A 226 22.26 23.47 4.34
CA ALA A 226 23.54 24.16 4.27
C ALA A 226 24.03 24.75 5.62
N ARG A 227 23.20 24.82 6.68
CA ARG A 227 23.58 25.51 7.93
C ARG A 227 24.72 24.83 8.69
N TYR A 228 24.77 23.50 8.67
CA TYR A 228 25.76 22.74 9.45
C TYR A 228 26.54 21.72 8.61
N GLY A 229 26.41 21.77 7.30
CA GLY A 229 27.08 20.85 6.40
C GLY A 229 27.56 21.51 5.12
N ASP A 230 28.06 20.69 4.19
CA ASP A 230 28.60 21.18 2.94
C ASP A 230 27.50 21.79 2.05
N ARG A 231 27.67 23.07 1.74
CA ARG A 231 26.69 23.85 0.97
C ARG A 231 26.54 23.30 -0.45
N GLU A 232 27.65 22.92 -1.08
CA GLU A 232 27.63 22.39 -2.46
C GLU A 232 26.83 21.08 -2.52
N THR A 233 27.07 20.16 -1.58
CA THR A 233 26.27 18.93 -1.45
C THR A 233 24.79 19.23 -1.22
N ALA A 234 24.45 20.19 -0.36
CA ALA A 234 23.06 20.60 -0.11
C ALA A 234 22.39 21.17 -1.37
N GLU A 235 23.06 22.05 -2.10
CA GLU A 235 22.59 22.60 -3.38
C GLU A 235 22.36 21.49 -4.42
N ALA A 236 23.27 20.52 -4.48
CA ALA A 236 23.17 19.39 -5.39
C ALA A 236 22.01 18.44 -5.06
N ILE A 237 21.70 18.21 -3.77
CA ILE A 237 20.53 17.43 -3.35
C ILE A 237 19.24 18.15 -3.77
N VAL A 238 19.12 19.43 -3.39
CA VAL A 238 17.90 20.21 -3.62
C VAL A 238 17.65 20.40 -5.13
N SER A 239 18.70 20.66 -5.90
CA SER A 239 18.61 20.75 -7.37
C SER A 239 18.01 19.49 -8.00
N ARG A 240 18.48 18.30 -7.60
CA ARG A 240 17.94 17.02 -8.08
C ARG A 240 16.48 16.81 -7.65
N ILE A 241 16.13 17.13 -6.40
CA ILE A 241 14.75 17.05 -5.91
C ILE A 241 13.81 17.88 -6.78
N VAL A 242 14.18 19.14 -7.07
CA VAL A 242 13.37 20.04 -7.90
C VAL A 242 13.23 19.52 -9.31
N GLN A 243 14.31 19.02 -9.91
CA GLN A 243 14.29 18.55 -11.29
C GLN A 243 13.42 17.30 -11.47
N THR A 244 13.40 16.40 -10.49
CA THR A 244 12.70 15.10 -10.60
C THR A 244 11.33 15.08 -9.92
N SER A 245 10.89 16.16 -9.28
CA SER A 245 9.65 16.14 -8.51
C SER A 245 8.65 17.19 -8.97
N THR A 246 7.38 16.79 -9.07
CA THR A 246 6.29 17.76 -9.15
C THR A 246 6.00 18.32 -7.77
N HIS A 247 5.98 19.66 -7.66
CA HIS A 247 5.73 20.34 -6.38
C HIS A 247 4.23 20.36 -6.04
N VAL A 248 3.88 19.87 -4.86
CA VAL A 248 2.51 19.84 -4.32
C VAL A 248 2.49 20.52 -2.95
N ARG A 249 1.78 21.65 -2.86
CA ARG A 249 1.59 22.37 -1.59
C ARG A 249 0.25 22.00 -0.96
N LEU A 250 0.29 21.48 0.26
CA LEU A 250 -0.91 21.21 1.05
C LEU A 250 -1.46 22.49 1.69
N PRO A 251 -2.78 22.59 1.87
CA PRO A 251 -3.39 23.73 2.54
C PRO A 251 -2.89 23.86 3.99
N ASN A 252 -2.72 25.10 4.44
CA ASN A 252 -2.28 25.44 5.80
C ASN A 252 -3.41 25.20 6.82
N ARG A 253 -3.64 23.93 7.15
CA ARG A 253 -4.61 23.50 8.17
C ARG A 253 -4.02 22.36 8.98
N ASP A 254 -4.14 22.43 10.30
CA ASP A 254 -3.78 21.31 11.17
C ASP A 254 -4.97 20.36 11.29
N ARG A 255 -5.01 19.37 10.40
CA ARG A 255 -6.08 18.35 10.38
C ARG A 255 -6.18 17.58 11.71
N ARG A 256 -5.08 17.49 12.48
CA ARG A 256 -5.08 16.78 13.77
C ARG A 256 -5.82 17.57 14.86
N ARG A 257 -5.85 18.91 14.75
CA ARG A 257 -6.58 19.79 15.68
C ARG A 257 -8.03 19.99 15.27
N GLU A 258 -8.33 19.94 13.98
CA GLU A 258 -9.70 20.00 13.47
C GLU A 258 -10.52 18.74 13.85
N SER A 259 -9.91 17.56 13.88
CA SER A 259 -10.59 16.31 14.30
C SER A 259 -10.94 16.24 15.79
N SER A 260 -10.23 16.99 16.64
CA SER A 260 -10.50 17.05 18.09
C SER A 260 -11.61 18.04 18.49
N PHE A 261 -12.17 18.81 17.53
CA PHE A 261 -13.24 19.78 17.79
C PHE A 261 -14.65 19.25 17.46
N PHE A 262 -14.76 18.03 16.92
CA PHE A 262 -16.04 17.33 16.76
C PHE A 262 -16.29 16.45 17.98
N GLY A 263 -16.60 17.10 19.12
CA GLY A 263 -17.20 16.46 20.28
C GLY A 263 -18.72 16.40 20.15
N GLU A 264 -19.25 15.19 20.28
CA GLU A 264 -20.61 14.65 20.49
C GLU A 264 -21.93 15.41 20.20
N ASP A 265 -21.99 16.71 19.96
CA ASP A 265 -23.25 17.39 19.62
C ASP A 265 -23.16 18.09 18.27
N GLY A 266 -23.82 17.51 17.26
CA GLY A 266 -23.84 17.97 15.87
C GLY A 266 -24.52 19.32 15.65
N THR A 267 -23.99 20.41 16.22
CA THR A 267 -24.40 21.78 15.90
C THR A 267 -23.18 22.64 15.52
N LYS A 268 -23.31 23.32 14.38
CA LYS A 268 -22.28 24.24 13.85
C LYS A 268 -22.16 25.46 14.78
N GLY A 269 -21.07 25.54 15.53
CA GLY A 269 -20.67 26.78 16.20
C GLY A 269 -20.22 27.83 15.18
N THR A 270 -21.04 28.87 14.99
CA THR A 270 -20.69 30.07 14.22
C THR A 270 -19.46 30.78 14.82
N GLN A 271 -18.53 31.16 13.96
CA GLN A 271 -17.34 31.95 14.31
C GLN A 271 -17.72 33.26 15.02
N GLY A 272 -17.33 33.39 16.28
CA GLY A 272 -17.34 34.65 17.00
C GLY A 272 -16.10 35.48 16.66
N ASN A 273 -16.32 36.64 16.04
CA ASN A 273 -15.36 37.72 15.84
C ASN A 273 -14.60 38.06 17.14
N LEU A 274 -13.28 37.83 17.18
CA LEU A 274 -12.41 38.52 18.15
C LEU A 274 -11.92 39.84 17.52
N ARG A 275 -12.59 40.93 17.91
CA ARG A 275 -12.03 42.28 17.79
C ARG A 275 -10.85 42.42 18.73
N ARG A 276 -9.74 42.92 18.18
CA ARG A 276 -8.56 43.39 18.91
C ARG A 276 -8.95 44.49 19.91
N ARG A 277 -8.39 44.44 21.11
CA ARG A 277 -8.01 45.61 21.90
C ARG A 277 -6.50 45.61 22.01
#